data_AF-A0A975FSH1-F1
#
_entry.id   AF-A0A975FSH1-F1
#
_cell.length_a   1.000
_cell.length_b   1.000
_cell.length_c   1.000
_cell.angle_alpha   90.00
_cell.angle_beta   90.00
_cell.angle_gamma   90.00
#
_symmetry.space_group_name_H-M   'P 1'
#
loop_
_entity.id
_entity.type
_entity.pdbx_description
1 polymer ?
#
loop_
_entity_poly.entity_id
_entity_poly.type
_entity_poly.pdbx_seq_one_letter_code
_entity_poly.pdbx_strand_id
1 'polypeptide(L)'
;MASRTSRHTSQNLPKSMSLPTLTDGRKKSTIAQHIIMYKFDEKDSVVKITDKNFSFNNYFGLSRRQRYEAIQMSALLSDIKEEEFVKCNEISVQNCDINKVIISNNTKNKNNYFKGTYFLKKEKAIPWAWSKSKEKLKNHYKVIEIEIE
;
A
#
# COMPACT_ATOMS: atom_id res chain seq x y z
N MET A 1 83.73 15.66 -5.93
CA MET A 1 83.39 15.19 -4.57
C MET A 1 81.93 15.53 -4.30
N ALA A 2 81.05 14.53 -4.20
CA ALA A 2 79.78 14.59 -3.46
C ALA A 2 79.11 13.20 -3.53
N SER A 3 79.41 12.36 -2.54
CA SER A 3 78.75 11.06 -2.34
C SER A 3 77.35 11.28 -1.77
N ARG A 4 76.30 10.90 -2.50
CA ARG A 4 74.92 10.89 -2.01
C ARG A 4 74.65 9.57 -1.30
N THR A 5 74.60 9.63 0.03
CA THR A 5 74.15 8.54 0.90
C THR A 5 72.63 8.39 0.84
N SER A 6 72.18 7.18 0.49
CA SER A 6 70.81 6.68 0.58
C SER A 6 70.33 6.67 2.05
N ARG A 7 69.14 7.23 2.31
CA ARG A 7 68.39 7.02 3.57
C ARG A 7 67.11 6.25 3.24
N HIS A 8 67.09 4.97 3.61
CA HIS A 8 65.88 4.19 3.74
C HIS A 8 64.98 4.82 4.80
N THR A 9 63.78 5.25 4.42
CA THR A 9 62.74 5.68 5.36
C THR A 9 61.66 4.62 5.34
N SER A 10 61.64 3.78 6.38
CA SER A 10 60.55 2.86 6.69
C SER A 10 59.34 3.71 7.10
N GLN A 11 58.30 3.76 6.26
CA GLN A 11 57.02 4.33 6.63
C GLN A 11 56.09 3.20 7.10
N ASN A 12 55.92 3.14 8.42
CA ASN A 12 54.90 2.36 9.09
C ASN A 12 53.51 2.82 8.64
N LEU A 13 52.76 1.95 7.95
CA LEU A 13 51.34 2.13 7.64
C LEU A 13 50.51 1.94 8.93
N PRO A 14 49.67 2.90 9.35
CA PRO A 14 48.77 2.69 10.46
C PRO A 14 47.62 1.74 10.09
N LYS A 15 47.29 0.89 11.07
CA LYS A 15 46.20 -0.08 11.14
C LYS A 15 44.90 0.42 10.48
N SER A 16 44.32 -0.49 9.69
CA SER A 16 42.94 -0.49 9.18
C SER A 16 41.96 0.34 10.03
N MET A 17 41.53 1.49 9.50
CA MET A 17 40.28 2.12 9.89
C MET A 17 39.13 1.19 9.50
N SER A 18 38.63 0.41 10.44
CA SER A 18 37.32 -0.22 10.31
C SER A 18 36.27 0.89 10.25
N LEU A 19 35.58 0.98 9.11
CA LEU A 19 34.41 1.84 8.94
C LEU A 19 33.41 1.57 10.07
N PRO A 20 32.89 2.60 10.76
CA PRO A 20 31.81 2.39 11.70
C PRO A 20 30.62 1.81 10.94
N THR A 21 30.24 0.57 11.28
CA THR A 21 28.99 0.00 10.85
C THR A 21 27.87 0.88 11.38
N LEU A 22 27.28 1.69 10.50
CA LEU A 22 26.01 2.36 10.73
C LEU A 22 24.95 1.29 10.97
N THR A 23 24.84 0.82 12.22
CA THR A 23 23.61 0.21 12.73
C THR A 23 22.61 1.35 12.88
N ASP A 24 22.13 1.84 11.74
CA ASP A 24 21.11 2.87 11.66
C ASP A 24 19.81 2.24 12.17
N GLY A 25 19.46 2.57 13.42
CA GLY A 25 18.18 2.26 14.06
C GLY A 25 17.00 2.97 13.39
N ARG A 26 17.07 3.23 12.08
CA ARG A 26 15.92 3.64 11.27
C ARG A 26 14.85 2.57 11.44
N LYS A 27 13.78 2.94 12.15
CA LYS A 27 12.47 2.29 12.01
C LYS A 27 12.28 1.98 10.53
N LYS A 28 12.12 0.69 10.19
CA LYS A 28 11.72 0.28 8.84
C LYS A 28 10.62 1.22 8.40
N SER A 29 10.88 2.01 7.36
CA SER A 29 9.88 2.86 6.74
C SER A 29 8.68 1.97 6.43
N THR A 30 7.55 2.19 7.10
CA THR A 30 6.31 1.51 6.78
C THR A 30 5.98 1.92 5.36
N ILE A 31 6.24 1.05 4.38
CA ILE A 31 5.86 1.30 2.99
C ILE A 31 4.37 1.63 3.03
N ALA A 32 3.99 2.80 2.52
CA ALA A 32 2.60 3.22 2.48
C ALA A 32 1.78 2.11 1.82
N GLN A 33 0.67 1.73 2.44
CA GLN A 33 -0.27 0.75 1.90
C GLN A 33 -1.51 1.50 1.46
N HIS A 34 -2.09 1.09 0.35
CA HIS A 34 -3.37 1.63 -0.10
C HIS A 34 -4.39 0.51 -0.20
N ILE A 35 -5.61 0.83 0.22
CA ILE A 35 -6.76 -0.08 0.15
C ILE A 35 -7.63 0.37 -1.01
N ILE A 36 -7.93 -0.57 -1.90
CA ILE A 36 -8.78 -0.37 -3.06
C ILE A 36 -10.02 -1.22 -2.88
N MET A 37 -11.19 -0.61 -3.02
CA MET A 37 -12.47 -1.30 -2.97
C MET A 37 -12.99 -1.56 -4.38
N TYR A 38 -13.48 -2.77 -4.58
CA TYR A 38 -14.12 -3.24 -5.79
C TYR A 38 -15.53 -3.76 -5.52
N LYS A 39 -16.38 -3.73 -6.54
CA LYS A 39 -17.71 -4.33 -6.55
C LYS A 39 -17.92 -5.06 -7.87
N PHE A 40 -18.69 -6.13 -7.86
CA PHE A 40 -19.19 -6.73 -9.10
C PHE A 40 -20.30 -5.89 -9.72
N ASP A 41 -20.19 -5.69 -11.03
CA ASP A 41 -21.24 -5.13 -11.87
C ASP A 41 -22.22 -6.23 -12.30
N GLU A 42 -23.37 -5.85 -12.87
CA GLU A 42 -24.43 -6.76 -13.35
C GLU A 42 -23.96 -7.76 -14.43
N LYS A 43 -22.75 -7.57 -14.96
CA LYS A 43 -22.09 -8.42 -15.96
C LYS A 43 -20.91 -9.22 -15.38
N ASP A 44 -20.86 -9.41 -14.07
CA ASP A 44 -19.75 -10.05 -13.33
C ASP A 44 -18.38 -9.38 -13.52
N SER A 45 -18.37 -8.12 -13.99
CA SER A 45 -17.14 -7.36 -14.15
C SER A 45 -16.78 -6.62 -12.86
N VAL A 46 -15.48 -6.55 -12.53
CA VAL A 46 -14.99 -5.95 -11.29
C VAL A 46 -14.79 -4.44 -11.48
N VAL A 47 -15.58 -3.62 -10.80
CA VAL A 47 -15.53 -2.15 -10.90
C VAL A 47 -14.87 -1.56 -9.65
N LYS A 48 -13.86 -0.70 -9.86
CA LYS A 48 -13.15 0.02 -8.79
C LYS A 48 -13.97 1.21 -8.28
N ILE A 49 -14.15 1.33 -6.96
CA ILE A 49 -15.00 2.38 -6.34
C ILE A 49 -14.18 3.55 -5.76
N THR A 50 -12.95 3.32 -5.32
CA THR A 50 -12.20 4.26 -4.46
C THR A 50 -11.58 5.47 -5.18
N ASP A 51 -11.46 5.46 -6.52
CA ASP A 51 -10.71 6.49 -7.29
C ASP A 51 -11.60 7.59 -7.90
N LYS A 52 -12.64 8.06 -7.19
CA LYS A 52 -13.52 9.10 -7.75
C LYS A 52 -13.00 10.54 -7.60
N ASN A 53 -11.91 10.74 -6.86
CA ASN A 53 -11.41 12.08 -6.52
C ASN A 53 -11.06 12.94 -7.73
N PHE A 54 -10.60 12.34 -8.84
CA PHE A 54 -10.28 13.03 -10.09
C PHE A 54 -11.33 12.82 -11.20
N SER A 55 -12.57 12.48 -10.85
CA SER A 55 -13.65 12.36 -11.85
C SER A 55 -14.28 13.73 -12.15
N PHE A 56 -14.76 13.95 -13.37
CA PHE A 56 -15.57 15.14 -13.72
C PHE A 56 -16.80 15.30 -12.82
N ASN A 57 -17.32 14.19 -12.30
CA ASN A 57 -18.42 14.16 -11.33
C ASN A 57 -18.03 14.64 -9.92
N ASN A 58 -16.73 14.82 -9.68
CA ASN A 58 -16.19 15.51 -8.51
C ASN A 58 -15.64 16.85 -8.98
N TYR A 59 -16.41 17.94 -8.84
CA TYR A 59 -15.96 19.31 -9.13
C TYR A 59 -14.70 19.66 -8.31
N PHE A 60 -13.53 19.23 -8.77
CA PHE A 60 -12.21 19.40 -8.14
C PHE A 60 -12.17 19.10 -6.63
N GLY A 61 -12.79 18.00 -6.17
CA GLY A 61 -12.75 17.64 -4.74
C GLY A 61 -13.77 18.37 -3.85
N LEU A 62 -14.68 19.15 -4.42
CA LEU A 62 -15.72 19.88 -3.68
C LEU A 62 -17.03 19.09 -3.51
N SER A 63 -17.14 17.89 -4.07
CA SER A 63 -18.36 17.08 -3.91
C SER A 63 -18.53 16.65 -2.45
N ARG A 64 -19.56 17.20 -1.77
CA ARG A 64 -19.94 16.81 -0.41
C ARG A 64 -20.24 15.31 -0.32
N ARG A 65 -20.88 14.76 -1.36
CA ARG A 65 -21.21 13.34 -1.44
C ARG A 65 -19.96 12.47 -1.40
N GLN A 66 -18.93 12.79 -2.17
CA GLN A 66 -17.71 11.97 -2.19
C GLN A 66 -16.92 12.06 -0.89
N ARG A 67 -16.89 13.23 -0.25
CA ARG A 67 -16.29 13.37 1.10
C ARG A 67 -17.02 12.50 2.12
N TYR A 68 -18.34 12.45 2.02
CA TYR A 68 -19.15 11.62 2.88
C TYR A 68 -18.95 10.11 2.60
N GLU A 69 -18.90 9.69 1.34
CA GLU A 69 -18.50 8.33 0.94
C GLU A 69 -17.10 7.97 1.50
N ALA A 70 -16.14 8.90 1.48
CA ALA A 70 -14.80 8.68 2.05
C ALA A 70 -14.82 8.52 3.58
N ILE A 71 -15.64 9.29 4.30
CA ILE A 71 -15.81 9.15 5.76
C ILE A 71 -16.41 7.79 6.11
N GLN A 72 -17.48 7.37 5.40
CA GLN A 72 -18.09 6.06 5.61
C GLN A 72 -17.11 4.93 5.31
N MET A 73 -16.34 5.04 4.22
CA MET A 73 -15.28 4.08 3.91
C MET A 73 -14.25 4.00 5.04
N SER A 74 -13.80 5.14 5.56
CA SER A 74 -12.82 5.16 6.66
C SER A 74 -13.36 4.51 7.93
N ALA A 75 -14.65 4.66 8.23
CA ALA A 75 -15.30 4.01 9.36
C ALA A 75 -15.44 2.50 9.15
N LEU A 76 -15.82 2.05 7.95
CA LEU A 76 -15.87 0.63 7.62
C LEU A 76 -14.48 -0.01 7.73
N LEU A 77 -13.45 0.66 7.23
CA LEU A 77 -12.07 0.18 7.28
C LEU A 77 -11.49 0.14 8.71
N SER A 78 -12.01 0.92 9.66
CA SER A 78 -11.53 0.86 11.05
C SER A 78 -12.03 -0.36 11.82
N ASP A 79 -13.13 -0.97 11.36
CA ASP A 79 -13.70 -2.17 11.99
C ASP A 79 -13.05 -3.46 11.49
N ILE A 80 -12.35 -3.40 10.36
CA ILE A 80 -11.70 -4.55 9.72
C ILE A 80 -10.31 -4.76 10.32
N LYS A 81 -10.04 -5.99 10.76
CA LYS A 81 -8.75 -6.34 11.35
C LYS A 81 -7.75 -6.82 10.30
N GLU A 82 -6.46 -6.64 10.57
CA GLU A 82 -5.40 -7.04 9.62
C GLU A 82 -5.33 -8.55 9.41
N GLU A 83 -5.77 -9.33 10.40
CA GLU A 83 -5.80 -10.80 10.35
C GLU A 83 -6.89 -11.33 9.41
N GLU A 84 -7.92 -10.54 9.11
CA GLU A 84 -9.02 -10.94 8.22
C GLU A 84 -8.60 -10.90 6.75
N PHE A 85 -7.49 -10.22 6.44
CA PHE A 85 -6.93 -10.14 5.10
C PHE A 85 -6.09 -11.38 4.74
N VAL A 86 -6.48 -12.06 3.66
CA VAL A 86 -5.76 -13.22 3.13
C VAL A 86 -4.73 -12.77 2.09
N LYS A 87 -3.51 -13.32 2.14
CA LYS A 87 -2.48 -13.02 1.14
C LYS A 87 -2.84 -13.68 -0.19
N CYS A 88 -2.90 -12.87 -1.25
CA CYS A 88 -3.09 -13.37 -2.60
C CYS A 88 -1.86 -13.14 -3.48
N ASN A 89 -1.54 -14.16 -4.27
CA ASN A 89 -0.42 -14.17 -5.21
C ASN A 89 -0.88 -14.17 -6.69
N GLU A 90 -2.18 -14.26 -6.91
CA GLU A 90 -2.84 -14.23 -8.23
C GLU A 90 -2.80 -12.82 -8.82
N ILE A 91 -2.92 -12.70 -10.14
CA ILE A 91 -3.03 -11.40 -10.82
C ILE A 91 -4.43 -10.80 -10.61
N SER A 92 -5.47 -11.64 -10.63
CA SER A 92 -6.86 -11.25 -10.47
C SER A 92 -7.36 -11.57 -9.07
N VAL A 93 -8.14 -10.65 -8.48
CA VAL A 93 -8.79 -10.85 -7.18
C VAL A 93 -9.75 -12.04 -7.22
N GLN A 94 -10.39 -12.30 -8.38
CA GLN A 94 -11.38 -13.36 -8.55
C GLN A 94 -10.82 -14.78 -8.33
N ASN A 95 -9.51 -14.95 -8.45
CA ASN A 95 -8.88 -16.26 -8.35
C ASN A 95 -8.27 -16.52 -6.96
N CYS A 96 -8.37 -15.56 -6.05
CA CYS A 96 -7.85 -15.70 -4.69
C CYS A 96 -8.83 -16.53 -3.85
N ASP A 97 -8.31 -17.34 -2.92
CA ASP A 97 -9.10 -17.83 -1.80
C ASP A 97 -9.36 -16.65 -0.84
N ILE A 98 -10.62 -16.23 -0.73
CA ILE A 98 -11.00 -15.00 -0.02
C ILE A 98 -11.80 -15.37 1.23
N ASN A 99 -11.42 -14.78 2.36
CA ASN A 99 -12.26 -14.80 3.56
C ASN A 99 -13.39 -13.79 3.42
N LYS A 100 -14.62 -14.26 3.70
CA LYS A 100 -15.81 -13.41 3.77
C LYS A 100 -16.03 -12.94 5.21
N VAL A 101 -16.17 -11.63 5.40
CA VAL A 101 -16.48 -11.00 6.68
C VAL A 101 -17.75 -10.18 6.54
N ILE A 102 -18.69 -10.37 7.47
CA ILE A 102 -19.93 -9.60 7.53
C ILE A 102 -19.68 -8.41 8.44
N ILE A 103 -19.93 -7.22 7.94
CA ILE A 103 -19.75 -5.96 8.66
C ILE A 103 -21.11 -5.31 8.82
N SER A 104 -21.56 -5.20 10.07
CA SER A 104 -22.73 -4.39 10.38
C SER A 104 -22.41 -2.93 10.08
N ASN A 105 -23.20 -2.27 9.24
CA ASN A 105 -22.99 -0.85 9.01
C ASN A 105 -23.41 -0.04 10.25
N ASN A 106 -22.44 0.32 11.08
CA ASN A 106 -22.66 1.10 12.30
C ASN A 106 -22.76 2.62 12.03
N THR A 107 -22.80 3.06 10.76
CA THR A 107 -23.03 4.48 10.49
C THR A 107 -24.48 4.84 10.83
N LYS A 108 -24.66 5.52 11.96
CA LYS A 108 -25.95 6.05 12.49
C LYS A 108 -26.70 7.00 11.52
N ASN A 109 -26.21 7.20 10.31
CA ASN A 109 -26.75 8.14 9.35
C ASN A 109 -27.67 7.44 8.35
N LYS A 110 -28.84 8.05 8.10
CA LYS A 110 -29.86 7.55 7.15
C LYS A 110 -29.36 7.32 5.72
N ASN A 111 -28.29 7.99 5.30
CA ASN A 111 -27.72 7.82 3.97
C ASN A 111 -26.57 6.82 4.02
N ASN A 112 -26.88 5.54 3.87
CA ASN A 112 -25.88 4.52 3.64
C ASN A 112 -25.53 4.45 2.14
N TYR A 113 -24.30 4.84 1.77
CA TYR A 113 -23.84 4.75 0.38
C TYR A 113 -23.23 3.39 0.03
N PHE A 114 -22.94 2.54 1.03
CA PHE A 114 -22.33 1.24 0.85
C PHE A 114 -23.25 0.14 1.37
N LYS A 115 -23.82 -0.62 0.45
CA LYS A 115 -24.63 -1.81 0.76
C LYS A 115 -24.28 -2.96 -0.18
N GLY A 116 -24.27 -4.18 0.35
CA GLY A 116 -23.98 -5.40 -0.40
C GLY A 116 -22.51 -5.84 -0.31
N THR A 117 -22.11 -6.66 -1.27
CA THR A 117 -20.80 -7.33 -1.27
C THR A 117 -19.72 -6.49 -1.96
N TYR A 118 -18.56 -6.36 -1.33
CA TYR A 118 -17.39 -5.66 -1.85
C TYR A 118 -16.12 -6.46 -1.61
N PHE A 119 -15.11 -6.21 -2.46
CA PHE A 119 -13.77 -6.76 -2.29
C PHE A 119 -12.81 -5.65 -1.92
N LEU A 120 -12.07 -5.82 -0.84
CA LEU A 120 -11.00 -4.92 -0.46
C LEU A 120 -9.66 -5.54 -0.81
N LYS A 121 -8.91 -4.85 -1.65
CA LYS A 121 -7.53 -5.19 -2.00
C LYS A 121 -6.59 -4.25 -1.27
N LYS A 122 -5.74 -4.81 -0.42
CA LYS A 122 -4.68 -4.08 0.28
C LYS A 122 -3.35 -4.36 -0.38
N GLU A 123 -2.77 -3.35 -1.02
CA GLU A 123 -1.50 -3.50 -1.72
C GLU A 123 -0.47 -2.44 -1.29
N LYS A 124 0.81 -2.72 -1.53
CA LYS A 124 1.87 -1.76 -1.24
C LYS A 124 1.83 -0.65 -2.28
N ALA A 125 1.92 0.60 -1.81
CA ALA A 125 2.05 1.75 -2.69
C ALA A 125 3.35 1.63 -3.48
N ILE A 126 3.21 1.72 -4.80
CA ILE A 126 4.35 1.79 -5.71
C ILE A 126 4.67 3.27 -5.89
N PRO A 127 5.87 3.73 -5.48
CA PRO A 127 6.32 5.08 -5.77
C PRO A 127 6.13 5.46 -7.24
N TRP A 128 5.74 6.71 -7.47
CA TRP A 128 5.49 7.26 -8.80
C TRP A 128 6.67 7.05 -9.76
N ALA A 129 7.90 7.12 -9.23
CA ALA A 129 9.14 6.90 -9.95
C ALA A 129 9.25 5.50 -10.57
N TRP A 130 8.53 4.50 -10.04
CA TRP A 130 8.54 3.12 -10.51
C TRP A 130 7.26 2.74 -11.26
N SER A 131 6.44 3.72 -11.63
CA SER A 131 5.19 3.50 -12.39
C SER A 131 5.39 2.71 -13.68
N LYS A 132 6.53 2.87 -14.35
CA LYS A 132 6.88 2.15 -15.59
C LYS A 132 7.30 0.68 -15.36
N SER A 133 7.54 0.28 -14.11
CA SER A 133 7.99 -1.08 -13.76
C SER A 133 6.91 -1.90 -13.05
N LYS A 134 5.67 -1.39 -12.98
CA LYS A 134 4.55 -2.03 -12.25
C LYS A 134 4.32 -3.48 -12.67
N GLU A 135 4.41 -3.78 -13.96
CA GLU A 135 4.19 -5.14 -14.50
C GLU A 135 5.28 -6.15 -14.08
N LYS A 136 6.51 -5.67 -13.83
CA LYS A 136 7.63 -6.51 -13.41
C LYS A 136 7.65 -6.75 -11.90
N LEU A 137 6.95 -5.93 -11.13
CA LEU A 137 6.82 -6.06 -9.70
C LEU A 137 5.63 -7.00 -9.40
N LYS A 138 5.93 -8.27 -9.12
CA LYS A 138 4.95 -9.19 -8.51
C LYS A 138 4.58 -8.67 -7.13
N ASN A 139 3.61 -7.76 -7.08
CA ASN A 139 3.14 -7.19 -5.84
C ASN A 139 2.21 -8.19 -5.16
N HIS A 140 2.71 -8.83 -4.11
CA HIS A 140 1.84 -9.51 -3.16
C HIS A 140 0.88 -8.48 -2.58
N TYR A 141 -0.42 -8.77 -2.68
CA TYR A 141 -1.47 -8.01 -2.05
C TYR A 141 -2.25 -8.92 -1.11
N LYS A 142 -3.06 -8.31 -0.25
CA LYS A 142 -4.01 -9.04 0.56
C LYS A 142 -5.43 -8.70 0.17
N VAL A 143 -6.35 -9.63 0.36
CA VAL A 143 -7.76 -9.51 -0.02
C VAL A 143 -8.68 -9.95 1.09
N ILE A 144 -9.85 -9.36 1.11
CA ILE A 144 -10.99 -9.74 1.96
C ILE A 144 -12.27 -9.41 1.19
N GLU A 145 -13.28 -10.26 1.34
CA GLU A 145 -14.64 -9.99 0.89
C GLU A 145 -15.42 -9.48 2.09
N ILE A 146 -16.10 -8.34 1.91
CA ILE A 146 -16.94 -7.76 2.95
C ILE A 146 -18.39 -7.72 2.47
N GLU A 147 -19.30 -8.13 3.33
CA GLU A 147 -20.73 -7.95 3.14
C GLU A 147 -21.22 -6.87 4.10
N ILE A 148 -21.80 -5.79 3.56
CA ILE A 148 -22.29 -4.66 4.34
C ILE A 148 -23.81 -4.72 4.37
N GLU A 149 -24.35 -4.90 5.58
CA GLU A 149 -25.79 -4.95 5.87
C GLU A 149 -26.46 -3.55 5.86
#